data_AF-A0A6P5S3B4-F1
#
_entry.id   AF-A0A6P5S3B4-F1
#
_cell.length_a   1.000
_cell.length_b   1.000
_cell.length_c   1.000
_cell.angle_alpha   90.00
_cell.angle_beta   90.00
_cell.angle_gamma   90.00
#
_symmetry.space_group_name_H-M   'P 1'
#
loop_
_entity.id
_entity.type
_entity.pdbx_description
1 polymer ?
#
loop_
_entity_poly.entity_id
_entity_poly.type
_entity_poly.pdbx_seq_one_letter_code
_entity_poly.pdbx_strand_id
1 'polypeptide(L)'
;MEAKKIMGEIGRKVAEIQNEGLGEHRLRDLNDEINKLIREKVHWERRIVELGGPNYAKHAPKMTDLDGNIIDVPNPSGRGPGYRYFGAAKKLPGVRELFEKPPELRKRRTRYDIYKRIDASYYGYRDDEDGVLEKVEAPAEEKMRAEL
;
A
#
# COMPACT_ATOMS: atom_id res chain seq x y z
N MET A 1 32.27 -19.11 6.73
CA MET A 1 32.77 -17.73 6.91
C MET A 1 32.26 -16.79 5.82
N GLU A 2 32.24 -17.21 4.55
CA GLU A 2 31.71 -16.46 3.40
C GLU A 2 30.37 -15.74 3.60
N ALA A 3 29.32 -16.42 4.10
CA ALA A 3 27.98 -15.82 4.20
C ALA A 3 27.93 -14.59 5.13
N LYS A 4 28.75 -14.56 6.19
CA LYS A 4 28.86 -13.39 7.08
C LYS A 4 29.58 -12.24 6.40
N LYS A 5 30.58 -12.53 5.56
CA LYS A 5 31.30 -11.53 4.76
C LYS A 5 30.37 -10.88 3.74
N ILE A 6 29.54 -11.67 3.05
CA ILE A 6 28.51 -11.19 2.12
C ILE A 6 27.55 -10.21 2.81
N MET A 7 27.09 -10.52 4.03
CA MET A 7 26.21 -9.59 4.76
C MET A 7 26.90 -8.26 5.12
N GLY A 8 28.17 -8.28 5.49
CA GLY A 8 28.94 -7.06 5.74
C GLY A 8 29.18 -6.21 4.48
N GLU A 9 29.37 -6.85 3.33
CA GLU A 9 29.46 -6.18 2.03
C GLU A 9 28.14 -5.55 1.61
N ILE A 10 27.02 -6.27 1.78
CA ILE A 10 25.68 -5.73 1.55
C ILE A 10 25.45 -4.50 2.43
N GLY A 11 25.75 -4.58 3.73
CA GLY A 11 25.55 -3.46 4.66
C GLY A 11 26.30 -2.19 4.25
N ARG A 12 27.55 -2.33 3.79
CA ARG A 12 28.36 -1.19 3.31
C ARG A 12 27.77 -0.55 2.05
N LYS A 13 27.38 -1.35 1.06
CA LYS A 13 26.78 -0.84 -0.19
C LYS A 13 25.39 -0.24 0.03
N VAL A 14 24.61 -0.81 0.96
CA VAL A 14 23.32 -0.23 1.37
C VAL A 14 23.53 1.12 2.07
N ALA A 15 24.57 1.31 2.88
CA ALA A 15 24.88 2.62 3.42
C ALA A 15 25.28 3.63 2.32
N GLU A 16 26.02 3.17 1.31
CA GLU A 16 26.44 4.02 0.19
C GLU A 16 25.25 4.47 -0.68
N ILE A 17 24.32 3.56 -1.03
CA ILE A 17 23.17 3.84 -1.91
C ILE A 17 22.11 4.78 -1.28
N GLN A 18 22.18 5.02 0.03
CA GLN A 18 21.32 6.02 0.69
C GLN A 18 21.76 7.45 0.37
N ASN A 19 22.99 7.67 -0.10
CA ASN A 19 23.46 9.00 -0.47
C ASN A 19 22.87 9.42 -1.84
N GLU A 20 21.87 10.29 -1.82
CA GLU A 20 21.17 10.79 -3.03
C GLU A 20 22.06 11.64 -3.96
N GLY A 21 23.21 12.11 -3.46
CA GLY A 21 24.19 12.87 -4.25
C GLY A 21 25.08 12.02 -5.17
N LEU A 22 24.95 10.68 -5.12
CA LEU A 22 25.63 9.79 -6.07
C LEU A 22 24.93 9.89 -7.43
N GLY A 23 25.72 10.08 -8.49
CA GLY A 23 25.17 10.14 -9.85
C GLY A 23 24.38 8.87 -10.21
N GLU A 24 23.39 9.03 -11.09
CA GLU A 24 22.44 7.97 -11.45
C GLU A 24 23.12 6.66 -11.88
N HIS A 25 24.16 6.72 -12.71
CA HIS A 25 24.91 5.53 -13.15
C HIS A 25 25.47 4.73 -11.97
N ARG A 26 26.07 5.43 -11.00
CA ARG A 26 26.66 4.78 -9.83
C ARG A 26 25.59 4.19 -8.91
N LEU A 27 24.42 4.83 -8.80
CA LEU A 27 23.28 4.26 -8.08
C LEU A 27 22.78 2.96 -8.74
N ARG A 28 22.76 2.90 -10.08
CA ARG A 28 22.39 1.68 -10.82
C ARG A 28 23.40 0.55 -10.57
N ASP A 29 24.69 0.84 -10.70
CA ASP A 29 25.75 -0.14 -10.48
C ASP A 29 25.72 -0.69 -9.05
N LEU A 30 25.60 0.20 -8.05
CA LEU A 30 25.46 -0.21 -6.64
C LEU A 30 24.23 -1.08 -6.40
N ASN A 31 23.10 -0.74 -7.04
CA ASN A 31 21.88 -1.52 -6.93
C ASN A 31 22.04 -2.93 -7.53
N ASP A 32 22.68 -3.03 -8.70
CA ASP A 32 22.98 -4.32 -9.34
C ASP A 32 23.92 -5.18 -8.51
N GLU A 33 24.94 -4.57 -7.93
CA GLU A 33 25.88 -5.24 -7.04
C GLU A 33 25.21 -5.77 -5.77
N ILE A 34 24.33 -4.99 -5.14
CA ILE A 34 23.55 -5.44 -3.97
C ILE A 34 22.64 -6.61 -4.36
N ASN A 35 21.93 -6.51 -5.49
CA ASN A 35 21.08 -7.60 -5.99
C ASN A 35 21.88 -8.87 -6.32
N LYS A 36 23.11 -8.74 -6.82
CA LYS A 36 24.01 -9.88 -7.04
C LYS A 36 24.39 -10.57 -5.72
N LEU A 37 24.83 -9.80 -4.73
CA LEU A 37 25.19 -10.33 -3.41
C LEU A 37 24.02 -11.02 -2.70
N ILE A 38 22.81 -10.47 -2.83
CA ILE A 38 21.60 -11.09 -2.26
C ILE A 38 21.29 -12.44 -2.95
N ARG A 39 21.42 -12.52 -4.27
CA ARG A 39 21.23 -13.79 -5.00
C ARG A 39 22.23 -14.85 -4.58
N GLU A 40 23.50 -14.47 -4.44
CA GLU A 40 24.54 -15.36 -3.92
C GLU A 40 24.22 -15.82 -2.50
N LYS A 41 23.79 -14.91 -1.62
CA LYS A 41 23.37 -15.24 -0.25
C LYS A 41 22.23 -16.26 -0.23
N VAL A 42 21.21 -16.10 -1.08
CA VAL A 42 20.11 -17.07 -1.20
C VAL A 42 20.59 -18.42 -1.72
N HIS A 43 21.54 -18.44 -2.67
CA HIS A 43 22.13 -19.68 -3.16
C HIS A 43 22.88 -20.43 -2.05
N TRP A 44 23.70 -19.70 -1.27
CA TRP A 44 24.39 -20.25 -0.11
C TRP A 44 23.43 -20.76 0.96
N GLU A 45 22.35 -20.02 1.27
CA GLU A 45 21.33 -20.45 2.23
C GLU A 45 20.63 -21.74 1.79
N ARG A 46 20.29 -21.85 0.50
CA ARG A 46 19.72 -23.08 -0.06
C ARG A 46 20.70 -24.25 0.08
N ARG A 47 21.98 -24.02 -0.21
CA ARG A 47 23.01 -25.04 -0.08
C ARG A 47 23.19 -25.51 1.37
N ILE A 48 23.12 -24.59 2.34
CA ILE A 48 23.17 -24.92 3.77
C ILE A 48 22.01 -25.85 4.14
N VAL A 49 20.80 -25.56 3.65
CA VAL A 49 19.61 -26.40 3.90
C VAL A 49 19.76 -27.78 3.23
N GLU A 50 20.27 -27.85 2.00
CA GLU A 50 20.54 -29.12 1.30
C GLU A 50 21.54 -30.00 2.06
N LEU A 51 22.53 -29.39 2.72
CA LEU A 51 23.52 -30.09 3.55
C LEU A 51 23.00 -30.44 4.95
N GLY A 52 21.70 -30.27 5.22
CA GLY A 52 21.06 -30.57 6.51
C GLY A 52 21.28 -29.49 7.58
N GLY A 53 21.72 -28.30 7.20
CA GLY A 53 21.95 -27.17 8.09
C GLY A 53 20.68 -26.37 8.42
N PRO A 54 20.81 -25.34 9.29
CA PRO A 54 19.69 -24.49 9.69
C PRO A 54 19.09 -23.69 8.53
N ASN A 55 17.76 -23.53 8.52
CA ASN A 55 17.06 -22.74 7.51
C ASN A 55 16.96 -21.27 7.91
N TYR A 56 17.95 -20.47 7.48
CA TYR A 56 17.98 -19.03 7.71
C TYR A 56 16.93 -18.23 6.91
N ALA A 57 16.40 -18.79 5.82
CA ALA A 57 15.43 -18.11 4.96
C ALA A 57 14.05 -17.96 5.64
N LYS A 58 13.67 -18.88 6.54
CA LYS A 58 12.39 -18.82 7.28
C LYS A 58 12.30 -17.65 8.26
N HIS A 59 13.42 -17.20 8.80
CA HIS A 59 13.48 -16.13 9.80
C HIS A 59 13.91 -14.78 9.21
N ALA A 60 14.16 -14.72 7.90
CA ALA A 60 14.51 -13.46 7.26
C ALA A 60 13.28 -12.53 7.31
N PRO A 61 13.39 -11.33 7.92
CA PRO A 61 12.30 -10.36 7.86
C PRO A 61 12.03 -10.06 6.38
N LYS A 62 10.75 -10.08 5.98
CA LYS A 62 10.35 -9.50 4.69
C LYS A 62 10.82 -8.05 4.75
N MET A 63 11.83 -7.71 3.94
CA MET A 63 12.45 -6.39 3.97
C MET A 63 11.48 -5.38 3.35
N THR A 64 10.54 -4.92 4.16
CA THR A 64 9.74 -3.72 3.94
C THR A 64 10.59 -2.51 4.30
N ASP A 65 10.49 -1.45 3.51
CA ASP A 65 11.20 -0.21 3.82
C ASP A 65 10.66 0.45 5.11
N LEU A 66 11.35 1.46 5.62
CA LEU A 66 10.87 2.32 6.72
C LEU A 66 9.48 2.92 6.42
N ASP A 67 9.15 3.13 5.14
CA ASP A 67 7.84 3.63 4.67
C ASP A 67 6.82 2.50 4.40
N GLY A 68 7.10 1.25 4.76
CA GLY A 68 6.19 0.12 4.55
C GLY A 68 5.94 -0.26 3.08
N ASN A 69 6.66 0.36 2.14
CA ASN A 69 6.56 0.05 0.72
C ASN A 69 7.33 -1.23 0.37
N ILE A 70 6.70 -2.06 -0.46
CA ILE A 70 7.30 -3.26 -1.05
C ILE A 70 8.47 -2.80 -1.94
N ILE A 71 9.68 -3.24 -1.62
CA ILE A 71 10.93 -2.87 -2.33
C ILE A 71 11.14 -3.73 -3.59
N ASP A 72 10.38 -4.82 -3.69
CA ASP A 72 10.49 -5.81 -4.75
C ASP A 72 9.63 -5.46 -5.96
N VAL A 73 10.24 -5.45 -7.15
CA VAL A 73 9.49 -5.60 -8.40
C VAL A 73 9.00 -7.04 -8.46
N PRO A 74 7.68 -7.29 -8.52
CA PRO A 74 7.15 -8.65 -8.64
C PRO A 74 7.77 -9.35 -9.84
N ASN A 75 8.42 -10.48 -9.62
CA ASN A 75 8.95 -11.28 -10.72
C ASN A 75 7.75 -11.81 -11.54
N PRO A 76 7.63 -11.49 -12.85
CA PRO A 76 6.52 -11.95 -13.69
C PRO A 76 6.39 -13.47 -13.71
N SER A 77 7.49 -14.19 -13.47
CA SER A 77 7.53 -15.66 -13.46
C SER A 77 7.14 -16.28 -12.12
N GLY A 78 6.95 -15.49 -11.05
CA GLY A 78 6.63 -15.98 -9.71
C GLY A 78 7.69 -16.87 -9.05
N ARG A 79 8.80 -17.15 -9.75
CA ARG A 79 9.91 -18.00 -9.28
C ARG A 79 11.11 -17.17 -8.83
N GLY A 80 11.31 -17.12 -7.52
CA GLY A 80 12.52 -16.55 -6.90
C GLY A 80 12.42 -15.07 -6.56
N PRO A 81 13.41 -14.56 -5.81
CA PRO A 81 13.42 -13.16 -5.36
C PRO A 81 13.50 -12.23 -6.58
N GLY A 82 12.58 -11.27 -6.64
CA GLY A 82 12.53 -10.25 -7.68
C GLY A 82 13.71 -9.28 -7.59
N TYR A 83 13.86 -8.47 -8.64
CA TYR A 83 14.84 -7.39 -8.64
C TYR A 83 14.40 -6.29 -7.66
N ARG A 84 15.33 -5.81 -6.84
CA ARG A 84 15.04 -4.91 -5.71
C ARG A 84 15.75 -3.57 -5.90
N TYR A 85 15.09 -2.47 -5.56
CA TYR A 85 15.69 -1.13 -5.62
C TYR A 85 15.90 -0.57 -4.21
N PHE A 86 17.13 -0.22 -3.85
CA PHE A 86 17.47 0.24 -2.49
C PHE A 86 17.70 1.75 -2.43
N GLY A 87 17.24 2.40 -1.35
CA GLY A 87 17.54 3.80 -1.05
C GLY A 87 17.29 4.75 -2.23
N ALA A 88 18.31 5.55 -2.58
CA ALA A 88 18.23 6.53 -3.65
C ALA A 88 17.97 5.90 -5.04
N ALA A 89 18.28 4.61 -5.25
CA ALA A 89 17.99 3.94 -6.51
C ALA A 89 16.48 3.85 -6.82
N LYS A 90 15.61 4.00 -5.82
CA LYS A 90 14.15 4.08 -6.03
C LYS A 90 13.71 5.37 -6.71
N LYS A 91 14.48 6.45 -6.54
CA LYS A 91 14.18 7.78 -7.09
C LYS A 91 14.66 7.94 -8.53
N LEU A 92 15.33 6.92 -9.09
CA LEU A 92 15.80 6.94 -10.47
C LEU A 92 14.63 7.10 -11.46
N PRO A 93 14.84 7.85 -12.56
CA PRO A 93 13.84 7.96 -13.62
C PRO A 93 13.50 6.57 -14.19
N GLY A 94 12.21 6.32 -14.40
CA GLY A 94 11.64 5.01 -14.80
C GLY A 94 11.44 4.00 -13.66
N VAL A 95 12.27 4.03 -12.62
CA VAL A 95 12.07 3.17 -11.42
C VAL A 95 11.00 3.79 -10.52
N ARG A 96 11.07 5.11 -10.34
CA ARG A 96 10.11 5.87 -9.53
C ARG A 96 8.67 5.62 -9.96
N GLU A 97 8.41 5.56 -11.26
CA GLU A 97 7.09 5.31 -11.84
C GLU A 97 6.53 3.92 -11.49
N LEU A 98 7.41 2.92 -11.29
CA LEU A 98 6.99 1.57 -10.89
C LEU A 98 6.48 1.52 -9.44
N PHE A 99 6.93 2.46 -8.60
CA PHE A 99 6.58 2.50 -7.18
C PHE A 99 5.58 3.61 -6.84
N GLU A 100 5.40 4.61 -7.70
CA GLU A 100 4.34 5.60 -7.55
C GLU A 100 2.98 4.92 -7.73
N LYS A 101 2.31 4.62 -6.61
CA LYS A 101 0.93 4.14 -6.64
C LYS A 101 0.08 5.21 -7.33
N PRO A 102 -0.77 4.83 -8.31
CA PRO A 102 -1.72 5.79 -8.86
C PRO A 102 -2.53 6.37 -7.70
N PRO A 103 -2.79 7.69 -7.71
CA PRO A 103 -3.51 8.34 -6.62
C PRO A 103 -4.80 7.55 -6.40
N GLU A 104 -5.07 7.15 -5.15
CA GLU A 104 -6.29 6.42 -4.83
C GLU A 104 -7.46 7.27 -5.30
N LEU A 105 -8.08 6.86 -6.41
CA LEU A 105 -9.29 7.49 -6.89
C LEU A 105 -10.28 7.41 -5.74
N ARG A 106 -10.64 8.56 -5.17
CA ARG A 106 -11.66 8.64 -4.12
C ARG A 106 -12.83 7.82 -4.61
N LYS A 107 -13.06 6.67 -3.97
CA LYS A 107 -14.10 5.73 -4.39
C LYS A 107 -15.39 6.53 -4.45
N ARG A 108 -15.94 6.70 -5.67
CA ARG A 108 -17.23 7.36 -5.83
C ARG A 108 -18.21 6.60 -4.95
N ARG A 109 -19.05 7.34 -4.21
CA ARG A 109 -20.08 6.73 -3.36
C ARG A 109 -20.87 5.75 -4.22
N THR A 110 -20.92 4.49 -3.80
CA THR A 110 -21.71 3.48 -4.51
C THR A 110 -23.19 3.77 -4.27
N ARG A 111 -24.08 3.23 -5.12
CA ARG A 111 -25.54 3.32 -4.88
C ARG A 111 -25.90 2.83 -3.47
N TYR A 112 -25.24 1.77 -3.01
CA TYR A 112 -25.41 1.25 -1.65
C TYR A 112 -25.06 2.28 -0.57
N ASP A 113 -23.93 2.99 -0.69
CA ASP A 113 -23.52 4.04 0.27
C ASP A 113 -24.45 5.26 0.29
N ILE A 114 -25.21 5.44 -0.79
CA ILE A 114 -26.25 6.47 -0.89
C ILE A 114 -27.51 5.96 -0.20
N TYR A 115 -28.03 4.80 -0.59
CA TYR A 115 -29.24 4.20 0.00
C TYR A 115 -29.11 3.92 1.49
N LYS A 116 -27.92 3.57 2.00
CA LYS A 116 -27.69 3.37 3.44
C LYS A 116 -27.96 4.61 4.29
N ARG A 117 -27.89 5.81 3.70
CA ARG A 117 -28.20 7.09 4.38
C ARG A 117 -29.61 7.61 4.09
N ILE A 118 -30.34 6.96 3.21
CA ILE A 118 -31.74 7.27 2.95
C ILE A 118 -32.55 6.52 4.01
N ASP A 119 -33.07 7.26 4.98
CA ASP A 119 -33.91 6.75 6.06
C ASP A 119 -35.39 7.00 5.78
N ALA A 120 -36.27 6.53 6.67
CA ALA A 120 -37.72 6.75 6.56
C ALA A 120 -38.07 8.25 6.52
N SER A 121 -37.24 9.10 7.14
CA SER A 121 -37.37 10.55 7.12
C SER A 121 -37.26 11.13 5.71
N TYR A 122 -36.41 10.57 4.83
CA TYR A 122 -36.32 11.00 3.43
C TYR A 122 -37.63 10.83 2.65
N TYR A 123 -38.46 9.86 3.05
CA TYR A 123 -39.77 9.61 2.44
C TYR A 123 -40.93 10.29 3.21
N GLY A 124 -40.63 11.16 4.18
CA GLY A 124 -41.64 11.92 4.91
C GLY A 124 -42.41 11.12 5.96
N TYR A 125 -42.04 9.87 6.25
CA TYR A 125 -42.74 9.03 7.24
C TYR A 125 -42.63 9.55 8.69
N ARG A 126 -41.84 10.59 8.95
CA ARG A 126 -41.69 11.24 10.26
C ARG A 126 -42.17 12.70 10.27
N ASP A 127 -42.67 13.20 9.14
CA ASP A 127 -43.12 14.59 9.05
C ASP A 127 -44.42 14.82 9.85
N ASP A 128 -45.18 13.75 10.12
CA ASP A 128 -46.37 13.80 10.98
C ASP A 128 -46.02 13.75 12.49
N GLU A 129 -44.80 13.37 12.85
CA GLU A 129 -44.38 13.17 14.26
C GLU A 129 -43.93 14.46 14.95
N ASP A 130 -43.65 15.54 14.21
CA ASP A 130 -43.18 16.81 14.75
C ASP A 130 -44.32 17.73 15.26
N GLY A 131 -45.57 17.33 15.04
CA GLY A 131 -46.78 18.04 15.46
C GLY A 131 -46.97 19.41 14.81
N VAL A 132 -46.21 19.70 13.73
CA VAL A 132 -46.37 20.95 12.95
C VAL A 132 -47.61 20.84 12.07
N LEU A 133 -47.84 19.67 11.46
CA LEU A 133 -48.96 19.44 10.55
C LEU A 133 -50.31 19.69 11.24
N GLU A 134 -50.52 19.11 12.43
CA GLU A 134 -51.76 19.26 13.22
C GLU A 134 -52.08 20.73 13.56
N LYS A 135 -51.06 21.55 13.83
CA LYS A 135 -51.23 22.99 14.13
C LYS A 135 -51.67 23.80 12.92
N VAL A 136 -51.30 23.35 11.71
CA VAL A 136 -51.63 24.05 10.46
C VAL A 136 -52.98 23.56 9.92
N GLU A 137 -53.28 22.26 10.06
CA GLU A 137 -54.52 21.65 9.57
C GLU A 137 -55.75 22.06 10.39
N ALA A 138 -55.67 22.11 11.72
CA ALA A 138 -56.80 22.46 12.58
C ALA A 138 -57.49 23.80 12.21
N PRO A 139 -56.77 24.94 12.07
CA PRO A 139 -57.40 26.20 11.68
C PRO A 139 -57.85 26.21 10.21
N ALA A 140 -57.25 25.40 9.34
CA ALA A 140 -57.66 25.27 7.95
C ALA A 140 -58.96 24.46 7.83
N GLU A 141 -59.10 23.38 8.60
CA GLU A 141 -60.30 22.56 8.67
C GLU A 141 -61.47 23.34 9.28
N GLU A 142 -61.25 24.11 10.36
CA GLU A 142 -62.29 24.98 10.93
C GLU A 142 -62.80 26.01 9.91
N LYS A 143 -61.90 26.62 9.13
CA LYS A 143 -62.29 27.53 8.05
C LYS A 143 -63.11 26.82 6.98
N MET A 144 -62.68 25.65 6.51
CA MET A 144 -63.42 24.88 5.50
C MET A 144 -64.80 24.44 6.00
N ARG A 145 -64.91 24.02 7.27
CA ARG A 145 -66.19 23.64 7.89
C ARG A 145 -67.12 24.84 8.09
N ALA A 146 -66.58 26.04 8.28
CA ALA A 146 -67.36 27.27 8.39
C ALA A 146 -67.80 27.84 7.03
N GLU A 147 -67.11 27.49 5.95
CA GLU A 147 -67.48 27.84 4.57
C GLU A 147 -68.47 26.85 3.92
N LEU A 148 -68.69 25.68 4.54
CA LEU A 148 -69.72 24.68 4.19
C LEU A 148 -71.07 25.00 4.85
#